data_AF-A0A7Z9I7R4-F1
#
_entry.id   AF-A0A7Z9I7R4-F1
#
_cell.length_a   1.000
_cell.length_b   1.000
_cell.length_c   1.000
_cell.angle_alpha   90.00
_cell.angle_beta   90.00
_cell.angle_gamma   90.00
#
_symmetry.space_group_name_H-M   'P 1'
#
loop_
_entity.id
_entity.type
_entity.pdbx_description
1 polymer ?
#
loop_
_entity_poly.entity_id
_entity_poly.type
_entity_poly.pdbx_seq_one_letter_code
_entity_poly.pdbx_strand_id
1 'polypeptide(L)' 'ELVEIIKKIDTNIIREVKVFDVYEGENVPDDKKSIALNITLQAFDKTLNEHDLEQLSQKIISTIKEKTGATIRS' A
#
# COMPACT_ATOMS: atom_id res chain seq x y z
N GLU A 1 9.08 -1.02 -8.32
CA GLU A 1 8.96 -2.14 -7.36
C GLU A 1 7.76 -2.05 -6.41
N LEU A 2 7.67 -1.07 -5.51
CA LEU A 2 6.60 -1.07 -4.49
C LEU A 2 5.18 -1.15 -5.06
N VAL A 3 4.91 -0.35 -6.11
CA VAL A 3 3.64 -0.33 -6.85
C VAL A 3 3.27 -1.70 -7.41
N GLU A 4 4.25 -2.42 -7.96
CA GLU A 4 4.02 -3.75 -8.54
C GLU A 4 3.78 -4.81 -7.48
N ILE A 5 4.47 -4.72 -6.34
CA ILE A 5 4.23 -5.60 -5.20
C ILE A 5 2.77 -5.45 -4.76
N ILE A 6 2.31 -4.21 -4.54
CA ILE A 6 0.93 -3.92 -4.12
C ILE A 6 -0.07 -4.44 -5.15
N LYS A 7 0.13 -4.15 -6.44
CA LYS A 7 -0.76 -4.65 -7.50
C LYS A 7 -0.86 -6.18 -7.54
N LYS A 8 0.21 -6.90 -7.20
CA LYS A 8 0.23 -8.38 -7.17
C LYS A 8 -0.42 -8.98 -5.94
N ILE A 9 -0.67 -8.21 -4.87
CA ILE A 9 -1.31 -8.72 -3.65
C ILE A 9 -2.77 -9.12 -3.90
N ASP A 10 -3.47 -8.30 -4.69
CA ASP A 10 -4.87 -8.55 -5.03
C ASP A 10 -5.25 -7.85 -6.34
N THR A 11 -5.00 -8.53 -7.46
CA THR A 11 -5.31 -8.00 -8.80
C THR A 11 -6.81 -7.91 -9.10
N ASN A 12 -7.64 -8.52 -8.27
CA ASN A 12 -9.08 -8.54 -8.46
C ASN A 12 -9.75 -7.29 -7.87
N ILE A 13 -9.20 -6.79 -6.75
CA ILE A 13 -9.71 -5.60 -6.05
C ILE A 13 -8.86 -4.36 -6.36
N ILE A 14 -7.55 -4.49 -6.49
CA ILE A 14 -6.64 -3.34 -6.68
C ILE A 14 -6.68 -2.92 -8.15
N ARG A 15 -7.38 -1.83 -8.42
CA ARG A 15 -7.50 -1.27 -9.77
C ARG A 15 -6.32 -0.40 -10.15
N GLU A 16 -5.87 0.44 -9.24
CA GLU A 16 -4.76 1.36 -9.49
C GLU A 16 -3.92 1.59 -8.24
N VAL A 17 -2.62 1.76 -8.45
CA VAL A 17 -1.67 2.14 -7.40
C VAL A 17 -0.77 3.23 -7.98
N LYS A 18 -0.74 4.39 -7.33
CA LYS A 18 0.06 5.55 -7.73
C LYS A 18 0.86 6.06 -6.54
N VAL A 19 2.08 6.51 -6.80
CA VAL A 19 2.85 7.26 -5.80
C VAL A 19 2.27 8.66 -5.73
N PHE A 20 1.84 9.06 -4.55
CA PHE A 20 1.27 10.38 -4.30
C PHE A 20 2.37 11.36 -3.94
N ASP A 21 3.19 11.02 -2.96
CA ASP A 21 4.24 11.89 -2.45
C ASP A 21 5.44 11.07 -1.96
N VAL A 22 6.63 11.67 -2.00
CA VAL A 22 7.84 11.09 -1.45
C VAL A 22 8.46 12.15 -0.56
N TYR A 23 8.40 11.91 0.74
CA TYR A 23 8.94 12.80 1.76
C TYR A 23 10.30 12.29 2.24
N GLU A 24 11.30 13.14 2.05
CA GLU A 24 12.69 13.00 2.49
C GLU A 24 13.03 14.29 3.25
N GLY A 25 12.93 14.27 4.58
CA GLY A 25 13.15 15.46 5.42
C GLY A 25 13.51 15.06 6.84
N GLU A 26 13.80 16.03 7.72
CA GLU A 26 14.38 15.80 9.07
C GLU A 26 13.61 14.81 9.96
N ASN A 27 12.32 14.57 9.72
CA ASN A 27 11.53 13.58 10.45
C ASN A 27 11.70 12.13 9.94
N VAL A 28 12.44 11.94 8.86
CA VAL A 28 12.78 10.63 8.27
C VAL A 28 14.30 10.48 8.37
N PRO A 29 14.81 9.35 8.88
CA PRO A 29 16.25 9.09 8.92
C PRO A 29 16.89 9.29 7.55
N ASP A 30 18.12 9.83 7.47
CA ASP A 30 18.85 10.07 6.21
C ASP A 30 18.90 8.85 5.26
N ASP A 31 18.79 7.64 5.80
CA ASP A 31 18.82 6.38 5.04
C ASP A 31 17.41 5.83 4.71
N LYS A 32 16.35 6.60 4.99
CA LYS A 32 14.96 6.19 4.76
C LYS A 32 14.20 7.26 3.97
N LYS A 33 13.15 6.81 3.29
CA LYS A 33 12.20 7.67 2.58
C LYS A 33 10.79 7.33 3.04
N SER A 34 9.96 8.35 3.26
CA SER A 34 8.54 8.15 3.50
C SER A 34 7.81 8.28 2.16
N ILE A 35 7.06 7.27 1.76
CA ILE A 35 6.38 7.23 0.46
C ILE A 35 4.89 7.15 0.70
N ALA A 36 4.15 8.19 0.30
CA ALA A 36 2.70 8.17 0.27
C ALA A 36 2.22 7.55 -1.03
N LEU A 37 1.29 6.60 -0.92
CA LEU A 37 0.75 5.85 -2.06
C LEU A 37 -0.76 6.00 -2.07
N ASN A 38 -1.31 6.29 -3.24
CA ASN A 38 -2.74 6.27 -3.47
C ASN A 38 -3.13 4.94 -4.11
N ILE A 39 -4.05 4.22 -3.49
CA ILE A 39 -4.50 2.90 -3.93
C ILE A 39 -6.00 2.99 -4.22
N THR A 40 -6.38 2.73 -5.47
CA THR A 40 -7.77 2.66 -5.89
C THR A 40 -8.25 1.23 -5.85
N LEU A 41 -9.27 0.99 -5.01
CA LEU A 41 -9.89 -0.31 -4.82
C LEU A 41 -11.24 -0.34 -5.54
N GLN A 42 -11.47 -1.39 -6.32
CA GLN A 42 -12.73 -1.63 -6.99
C GLN A 42 -12.98 -3.12 -7.12
N ALA A 43 -13.96 -3.62 -6.38
CA ALA A 43 -14.49 -4.97 -6.56
C ALA A 43 -15.62 -4.93 -7.60
N PHE A 44 -15.63 -5.92 -8.49
CA PHE A 44 -16.69 -6.09 -9.51
C PHE A 44 -17.80 -7.04 -9.05
N ASP A 45 -17.46 -8.00 -8.21
CA ASP A 45 -18.39 -9.05 -7.74
C ASP A 45 -19.11 -8.72 -6.42
N LYS A 46 -18.62 -7.72 -5.66
CA LYS A 46 -19.18 -7.39 -4.34
C LYS A 46 -18.98 -5.93 -3.98
N THR A 47 -19.80 -5.44 -3.06
CA THR A 47 -19.53 -4.21 -2.33
C THR A 47 -18.41 -4.47 -1.32
N LEU A 48 -17.39 -3.63 -1.33
CA LEU A 48 -16.33 -3.67 -0.33
C LEU A 48 -16.89 -3.11 0.98
N ASN A 49 -16.85 -3.92 2.04
CA ASN A 49 -17.18 -3.47 3.38
C ASN A 49 -15.91 -3.04 4.12
N GLU A 50 -16.10 -2.37 5.25
CA GLU A 50 -14.99 -1.91 6.08
C GLU A 50 -14.02 -3.04 6.45
N HIS A 51 -14.55 -4.24 6.73
CA HIS A 51 -13.74 -5.42 7.01
C HIS A 51 -12.85 -5.84 5.83
N ASP A 52 -13.38 -5.80 4.60
CA ASP A 52 -12.60 -6.14 3.39
C ASP A 52 -11.45 -5.14 3.18
N LEU A 53 -11.72 -3.86 3.42
CA LEU A 53 -10.73 -2.79 3.31
C LEU A 53 -9.63 -2.94 4.36
N GLU A 54 -10.00 -3.28 5.60
CA GLU A 54 -9.07 -3.47 6.69
C GLU A 54 -8.18 -4.71 6.46
N GLN A 55 -8.78 -5.83 6.05
CA GLN A 55 -8.03 -7.03 5.68
C GLN A 55 -7.05 -6.77 4.53
N LEU A 56 -7.49 -6.07 3.49
CA LEU A 56 -6.63 -5.73 2.37
C LEU A 56 -5.49 -4.80 2.79
N SER A 57 -5.79 -3.79 3.62
CA SER A 57 -4.79 -2.87 4.15
C SER A 57 -3.74 -3.62 4.98
N GLN A 58 -4.16 -4.50 5.89
CA GLN A 58 -3.25 -5.34 6.67
C GLN A 58 -2.40 -6.25 5.77
N LYS A 59 -2.99 -6.84 4.73
CA LYS A 59 -2.28 -7.67 3.76
C LYS A 59 -1.23 -6.87 2.99
N ILE A 60 -1.55 -5.65 2.59
CA ILE A 60 -0.61 -4.71 1.95
C ILE A 60 0.54 -4.37 2.89
N ILE A 61 0.24 -4.00 4.14
CA ILE A 61 1.24 -3.66 5.15
C ILE A 61 2.16 -4.85 5.42
N SER A 62 1.61 -6.04 5.63
CA SER A 62 2.41 -7.25 5.90
C SER A 62 3.31 -7.60 4.73
N THR A 63 2.78 -7.58 3.50
CA THR A 63 3.55 -7.91 2.29
C THR A 63 4.68 -6.92 2.05
N ILE A 64 4.42 -5.62 2.20
CA ILE A 64 5.46 -4.59 2.07
C ILE A 64 6.52 -4.78 3.16
N LYS A 65 6.09 -4.98 4.41
CA LYS A 65 7.01 -5.22 5.53
C LYS A 65 7.89 -6.45 5.29
N GLU A 66 7.34 -7.55 4.77
CA GLU A 66 8.12 -8.76 4.45
C GLU A 66 9.06 -8.56 3.26
N LYS A 67 8.61 -7.83 2.22
CA LYS A 67 9.40 -7.65 0.98
C LYS A 67 10.50 -6.61 1.11
N THR A 68 10.26 -5.53 1.85
CA THR A 68 11.15 -4.36 1.90
C THR A 68 11.62 -4.02 3.30
N GLY A 69 11.05 -4.63 4.35
CA GLY A 69 11.31 -4.23 5.74
C GLY A 69 10.70 -2.87 6.10
N ALA A 70 9.94 -2.24 5.20
CA ALA A 70 9.35 -0.94 5.45
C ALA A 70 8.16 -1.03 6.42
N THR A 71 8.11 -0.09 7.34
CA THR A 71 6.97 0.12 8.24
C THR A 71 6.01 1.13 7.64
N ILE A 72 4.77 0.70 7.40
CA ILE A 72 3.67 1.59 7.00
C ILE A 72 3.08 2.19 8.28
N ARG A 73 2.81 3.50 8.25
CA ARG A 73 2.04 4.21 9.26
C ARG A 73 0.78 4.75 8.57
N SER A 74 -0.38 4.36 9.07
CA SER A 74 -1.72 4.78 8.62
C SER A 74 -2.27 5.86 9.54
#